data_AF-A0A8S3GGG5-F1
#
_entry.id   AF-A0A8S3GGG5-F1
#
_cell.length_a   1.000
_cell.length_b   1.000
_cell.length_c   1.000
_cell.angle_alpha   90.00
_cell.angle_beta   90.00
_cell.angle_gamma   90.00
#
_symmetry.space_group_name_H-M   'P 1'
#
loop_
_entity.id
_entity.type
_entity.pdbx_description
1 polymer ?
#
loop_
_entity_poly.entity_id
_entity_poly.type
_entity_poly.pdbx_seq_one_letter_code
_entity_poly.pdbx_strand_id
1 'polypeptide(L)'
;FGTPDCLFLPISNCSIPSKKDDNRTIDIPANIDHWIKPIHPPIFQNRSFNWFRSQLLFYLMRYNPTTLTRVQHKVAEYFHPPSINVHRPYVAVFVRRSDKVSTKEMLQAYSLEQYFNLFDVDAHRANITNVYINSEDENVFNEFNQLNKNKNGYYKLMSI
;
A
#
# COMPACT_ATOMS: atom_id res chain seq x y z
N PHE A 1 -6.48 12.06 -15.88
CA PHE A 1 -6.72 11.41 -14.58
C PHE A 1 -8.20 11.11 -14.48
N GLY A 2 -8.59 9.83 -14.41
CA GLY A 2 -10.00 9.44 -14.30
C GLY A 2 -10.59 9.86 -12.95
N THR A 3 -11.91 10.02 -12.90
CA THR A 3 -12.61 10.29 -11.64
C THR A 3 -12.43 9.10 -10.68
N PRO A 4 -12.20 9.32 -9.38
CA PRO A 4 -12.06 8.24 -8.38
C PRO A 4 -13.26 7.28 -8.36
N ASP A 5 -14.44 7.79 -8.73
CA ASP A 5 -15.70 7.05 -8.83
C ASP A 5 -15.67 5.89 -9.85
N CYS A 6 -14.68 5.88 -10.76
CA CYS A 6 -14.47 4.77 -11.68
C CYS A 6 -13.87 3.53 -11.00
N LEU A 7 -13.26 3.66 -9.81
CA LEU A 7 -12.59 2.58 -9.09
C LEU A 7 -13.21 2.31 -7.71
N PHE A 8 -13.65 3.37 -7.04
CA PHE A 8 -14.21 3.33 -5.69
C PHE A 8 -15.67 3.77 -5.69
N LEU A 9 -16.40 3.37 -4.65
CA LEU A 9 -17.73 3.89 -4.36
C LEU A 9 -17.64 5.39 -4.05
N PRO A 10 -18.69 6.16 -4.38
CA PRO A 10 -18.71 7.58 -4.06
C PRO A 10 -18.56 7.81 -2.55
N ILE A 11 -17.87 8.89 -2.18
CA ILE A 11 -17.64 9.26 -0.77
C ILE A 11 -18.98 9.46 -0.05
N SER A 12 -20.00 9.96 -0.75
CA SER A 12 -21.36 10.13 -0.24
C SER A 12 -22.38 9.96 -1.36
N ASN A 13 -23.61 9.58 -0.99
CA ASN A 13 -24.76 9.60 -1.90
C ASN A 13 -25.42 11.00 -1.95
N CYS A 14 -24.92 11.96 -1.18
CA CYS A 14 -25.39 13.34 -1.23
C CYS A 14 -24.85 14.05 -2.47
N SER A 15 -25.69 14.86 -3.11
CA SER A 15 -25.25 15.75 -4.19
C SER A 15 -24.28 16.80 -3.66
N ILE A 16 -23.16 16.98 -4.36
CA ILE A 16 -22.24 18.09 -4.09
C ILE A 16 -23.00 19.40 -4.38
N PRO A 17 -23.05 20.37 -3.45
CA PRO A 17 -23.67 21.65 -3.69
C PRO A 17 -23.04 22.32 -4.93
N SER A 18 -23.85 22.64 -5.94
CA SER A 18 -23.39 23.26 -7.19
C SER A 18 -23.03 24.74 -7.03
N LYS A 19 -23.38 25.35 -5.90
CA LYS A 19 -23.06 26.72 -5.54
C LYS A 19 -22.40 26.75 -4.17
N LYS A 20 -21.32 27.53 -4.07
CA LYS A 20 -20.74 27.93 -2.80
C LYS A 20 -21.76 28.80 -2.07
N ASP A 21 -22.26 28.29 -0.95
CA ASP A 21 -23.08 29.04 -0.02
C ASP A 21 -22.20 29.28 1.20
N ASP A 22 -21.85 30.55 1.45
CA ASP A 22 -20.83 30.98 2.42
C ASP A 22 -21.15 30.56 3.88
N ASN A 23 -22.35 30.02 4.13
CA ASN A 23 -22.78 29.52 5.44
C ASN A 23 -22.88 27.98 5.54
N ARG A 24 -22.72 27.23 4.45
CA ARG A 24 -22.96 25.76 4.42
C ARG A 24 -21.85 24.95 3.77
N THR A 25 -21.03 25.56 2.92
CA THR A 25 -19.94 24.89 2.20
C THR A 25 -18.62 25.54 2.58
N ILE A 26 -17.66 24.74 3.04
CA ILE A 26 -16.32 25.20 3.39
C ILE A 26 -15.34 24.59 2.37
N ASP A 27 -14.56 25.45 1.73
CA ASP A 27 -13.45 25.02 0.89
C ASP A 27 -12.28 24.66 1.79
N ILE A 28 -11.86 23.39 1.77
CA ILE A 28 -10.67 22.94 2.49
C ILE A 28 -9.49 23.01 1.52
N PRO A 29 -8.58 23.99 1.65
CA PRO A 29 -7.40 24.05 0.79
C PRO A 29 -6.53 22.82 1.04
N ALA A 30 -5.90 22.30 0.00
CA ALA A 30 -4.90 21.24 0.09
C ALA A 30 -3.57 21.78 0.66
N ASN A 31 -3.62 22.37 1.85
CA ASN A 31 -2.44 22.83 2.56
C ASN A 31 -1.95 21.72 3.51
N ILE A 32 -0.89 21.04 3.11
CA ILE A 32 -0.26 19.95 3.84
C ILE A 32 0.20 20.40 5.24
N ASP A 33 0.56 21.68 5.40
CA ASP A 33 1.07 22.21 6.65
C ASP A 33 -0.02 22.43 7.72
N HIS A 34 -1.30 22.42 7.31
CA HIS A 34 -2.42 22.62 8.23
C HIS A 34 -2.72 21.37 9.08
N TRP A 35 -2.26 20.20 8.65
CA TRP A 35 -2.63 18.90 9.24
C TRP A 35 -1.45 18.16 9.88
N ILE A 36 -0.35 18.86 10.21
CA ILE A 36 0.91 18.25 10.69
C ILE A 36 0.73 17.57 12.05
N LYS A 37 -0.18 18.05 12.91
CA LYS A 37 -0.41 17.46 14.23
C LYS A 37 -1.49 16.38 14.16
N PRO A 38 -1.20 15.15 14.61
CA PRO A 38 -2.20 14.11 14.81
C PRO A 38 -3.34 14.61 15.70
N ILE A 39 -4.53 14.82 15.14
CA ILE A 39 -5.72 15.04 15.95
C ILE A 39 -6.23 13.66 16.35
N HIS A 40 -6.01 13.29 17.61
CA HIS A 40 -6.52 12.04 18.16
C HIS A 40 -7.93 12.28 18.72
N PRO A 41 -8.99 11.72 18.11
CA PRO A 41 -10.33 11.92 18.66
C PRO A 41 -10.41 11.28 20.07
N PRO A 42 -11.01 11.97 21.06
CA PRO A 42 -11.13 11.44 22.43
C PRO A 42 -11.82 10.07 22.49
N ILE A 43 -12.76 9.80 21.58
CA ILE A 43 -13.47 8.52 21.49
C ILE A 43 -12.58 7.32 21.14
N PHE A 44 -11.35 7.56 20.68
CA PHE A 44 -10.41 6.51 20.27
C PHE A 44 -9.15 6.45 21.14
N GLN A 45 -9.11 7.06 22.32
CA GLN A 45 -7.90 7.14 23.18
C GLN A 45 -7.18 5.79 23.42
N ASN A 46 -7.89 4.66 23.36
CA ASN A 46 -7.32 3.31 23.52
C ASN A 46 -6.77 2.70 22.21
N ARG A 47 -6.73 3.47 21.11
CA ARG A 47 -6.24 3.04 19.80
C ARG A 47 -5.09 3.94 19.37
N SER A 48 -4.23 3.44 18.48
CA SER A 48 -3.16 4.24 17.93
C SER A 48 -3.69 5.22 16.88
N PHE A 49 -2.97 6.31 16.67
CA PHE A 49 -3.30 7.26 15.61
C PHE A 49 -3.34 6.61 14.21
N ASN A 50 -2.48 5.63 13.95
CA ASN A 50 -2.49 4.87 12.69
C ASN A 50 -3.76 4.03 12.53
N TRP A 51 -4.28 3.46 13.62
CA TRP A 51 -5.56 2.75 13.61
C TRP A 51 -6.72 3.69 13.26
N PHE A 52 -6.71 4.92 13.78
CA PHE A 52 -7.72 5.92 13.42
C PHE A 52 -7.64 6.31 11.94
N ARG A 53 -6.43 6.61 11.43
CA ARG A 53 -6.23 6.94 10.00
C ARG A 53 -6.65 5.81 9.06
N SER A 54 -6.45 4.55 9.46
CA SER A 54 -6.85 3.42 8.61
C SER A 54 -8.36 3.31 8.45
N GLN A 55 -9.18 3.77 9.41
CA GLN A 55 -10.64 3.79 9.24
C GLN A 55 -11.07 4.69 8.08
N LEU A 56 -10.45 5.87 7.95
CA LEU A 56 -10.72 6.78 6.83
C LEU A 56 -10.27 6.16 5.50
N LEU A 57 -9.09 5.53 5.47
CA LEU A 57 -8.61 4.83 4.29
C LEU A 57 -9.56 3.70 3.87
N PHE A 58 -10.05 2.90 4.81
CA PHE A 58 -11.02 1.83 4.52
C PHE A 58 -12.33 2.37 3.98
N TYR A 59 -12.81 3.51 4.48
CA TYR A 59 -14.00 4.16 3.95
C TYR A 59 -13.80 4.68 2.52
N LEU A 60 -12.66 5.30 2.23
CA LEU A 60 -12.35 5.84 0.90
C LEU A 60 -12.04 4.73 -0.12
N MET A 61 -11.39 3.64 0.31
CA MET A 61 -10.99 2.53 -0.56
C MET A 61 -12.06 1.44 -0.71
N ARG A 62 -13.34 1.79 -0.59
CA ARG A 62 -14.44 0.87 -0.89
C ARG A 62 -14.52 0.69 -2.40
N TYR A 63 -13.98 -0.40 -2.93
CA TYR A 63 -14.04 -0.68 -4.37
C TYR A 63 -15.50 -0.75 -4.86
N ASN A 64 -15.76 -0.23 -6.06
CA ASN A 64 -17.01 -0.55 -6.73
C ASN A 64 -17.06 -2.05 -7.08
N PRO A 65 -18.26 -2.65 -7.28
CA PRO A 65 -18.39 -4.10 -7.46
C PRO A 65 -17.56 -4.67 -8.62
N THR A 66 -17.44 -3.91 -9.73
CA THR A 66 -16.68 -4.33 -10.91
C THR A 66 -15.18 -4.38 -10.62
N THR A 67 -14.64 -3.33 -10.00
CA THR A 67 -13.23 -3.29 -9.59
C THR A 67 -12.93 -4.32 -8.51
N LEU A 68 -13.83 -4.51 -7.54
CA LEU A 68 -13.67 -5.52 -6.49
C LEU A 68 -13.57 -6.92 -7.09
N THR A 69 -14.49 -7.27 -8.01
CA THR A 69 -14.48 -8.56 -8.71
C THR A 69 -13.17 -8.75 -9.48
N ARG A 70 -12.70 -7.72 -10.18
CA ARG A 70 -11.43 -7.76 -10.92
C ARG A 70 -10.23 -7.97 -10.01
N VAL A 71 -10.18 -7.28 -8.86
CA VAL A 71 -9.11 -7.44 -7.86
C VAL A 71 -9.13 -8.85 -7.28
N GLN A 72 -10.31 -9.35 -6.91
CA GLN A 72 -10.47 -10.71 -6.38
C GLN A 72 -10.03 -11.77 -7.39
N HIS A 73 -10.41 -11.60 -8.67
CA HIS A 73 -9.98 -12.51 -9.74
C HIS A 73 -8.46 -12.49 -9.92
N LYS A 74 -7.85 -11.29 -9.95
CA LYS A 74 -6.40 -11.15 -10.04
C LYS A 74 -5.69 -11.80 -8.85
N VAL A 75 -6.14 -11.55 -7.63
CA VAL A 75 -5.57 -12.22 -6.44
C VAL A 75 -5.73 -13.74 -6.55
N ALA A 76 -6.88 -14.25 -7.02
CA ALA A 76 -7.09 -15.69 -7.19
C ALA A 76 -6.15 -16.32 -8.25
N GLU A 77 -5.82 -15.62 -9.34
CA GLU A 77 -4.87 -16.10 -10.37
C GLU A 77 -3.48 -16.36 -9.80
N TYR A 78 -2.99 -15.48 -8.93
CA TYR A 78 -1.59 -15.50 -8.47
C TYR A 78 -1.38 -16.22 -7.13
N PHE A 79 -2.43 -16.39 -6.32
CA PHE A 79 -2.36 -17.11 -5.06
C PHE A 79 -3.02 -18.49 -5.22
N HIS A 80 -2.21 -19.56 -5.33
CA HIS A 80 -2.68 -20.94 -5.33
C HIS A 80 -2.47 -21.61 -3.95
N PRO A 81 -3.48 -22.22 -3.30
CA PRO A 81 -4.88 -22.27 -3.74
C PRO A 81 -5.55 -20.89 -3.66
N PRO A 82 -6.50 -20.60 -4.56
CA PRO A 82 -7.23 -19.34 -4.60
C PRO A 82 -8.12 -19.26 -3.37
N SER A 83 -7.58 -18.73 -2.28
CA SER A 83 -8.44 -18.34 -1.18
C SER A 83 -7.85 -17.14 -0.47
N ILE A 84 -8.70 -16.11 -0.40
CA ILE A 84 -8.52 -14.94 0.46
C ILE A 84 -8.40 -15.39 1.94
N ASN A 85 -8.80 -16.63 2.26
CA ASN A 85 -8.82 -17.24 3.59
C ASN A 85 -7.60 -18.14 3.92
N VAL A 86 -6.71 -18.43 2.96
CA VAL A 86 -5.48 -19.21 3.17
C VAL A 86 -4.33 -18.32 2.76
N HIS A 87 -4.00 -17.38 3.64
CA HIS A 87 -2.77 -16.60 3.52
C HIS A 87 -1.59 -17.56 3.68
N ARG A 88 -0.88 -17.87 2.59
CA ARG A 88 0.49 -18.37 2.72
C ARG A 88 1.30 -17.27 3.39
N PRO A 89 2.21 -17.58 4.32
CA PRO A 89 3.12 -16.56 4.80
C PRO A 89 3.95 -16.06 3.61
N TYR A 90 3.98 -14.74 3.44
CA TYR A 90 4.82 -14.05 2.48
C TYR A 90 5.32 -12.73 3.07
N VAL A 91 6.44 -12.25 2.57
CA VAL A 91 6.94 -10.92 2.88
C VAL A 91 6.65 -10.00 1.69
N ALA A 92 6.00 -8.87 1.92
CA ALA A 92 5.81 -7.83 0.92
C ALA A 92 6.94 -6.79 1.05
N VAL A 93 7.66 -6.57 -0.04
CA VAL A 93 8.75 -5.59 -0.13
C VAL A 93 8.34 -4.53 -1.14
N PHE A 94 8.18 -3.29 -0.67
CA PHE A 94 7.94 -2.14 -1.54
C PHE A 94 9.25 -1.36 -1.70
N VAL A 95 9.75 -1.27 -2.94
CA VAL A 95 11.01 -0.62 -3.27
C VAL A 95 10.71 0.59 -4.15
N ARG A 96 10.89 1.79 -3.58
CA ARG A 96 10.70 3.08 -4.25
C ARG A 96 12.07 3.69 -4.56
N ARG A 97 12.34 4.06 -5.81
CA ARG A 97 13.64 4.54 -6.33
C ARG A 97 13.58 5.72 -7.30
N SER A 98 12.41 6.14 -7.74
CA SER A 98 12.25 7.21 -8.73
C SER A 98 12.59 8.63 -8.20
N ASP A 99 11.94 9.66 -8.78
CA ASP A 99 11.91 11.10 -8.45
C ASP A 99 11.97 11.52 -6.96
N LYS A 100 11.79 10.60 -6.02
CA LYS A 100 11.93 10.82 -4.58
C LYS A 100 13.36 10.69 -4.05
N VAL A 101 14.28 10.09 -4.81
CA VAL A 101 15.72 10.01 -4.45
C VAL A 101 16.43 11.36 -4.65
N SER A 102 15.92 12.20 -5.56
CA SER A 102 16.44 13.56 -5.79
C SER A 102 15.68 14.64 -5.02
N THR A 103 14.61 14.28 -4.30
CA THR A 103 13.81 15.22 -3.48
C THR A 103 13.88 14.82 -1.99
N LYS A 104 13.55 15.74 -1.07
CA LYS A 104 13.77 15.62 0.39
C LYS A 104 13.16 14.38 1.09
N GLU A 105 12.38 13.55 0.40
CA GLU A 105 11.67 12.41 0.98
C GLU A 105 12.54 11.15 1.15
N MET A 106 13.56 10.95 0.30
CA MET A 106 14.57 9.90 0.50
C MET A 106 15.96 10.46 0.21
N LEU A 107 16.77 10.63 1.25
CA LEU A 107 18.17 11.07 1.12
C LEU A 107 19.06 10.04 0.40
N GLN A 108 18.60 8.79 0.27
CA GLN A 108 19.29 7.71 -0.42
C GLN A 108 18.31 6.65 -0.92
N ALA A 109 18.60 6.07 -2.08
CA ALA A 109 17.96 4.84 -2.51
C ALA A 109 18.57 3.66 -1.75
N TYR A 110 17.75 2.88 -1.04
CA TYR A 110 18.22 1.65 -0.41
C TYR A 110 18.37 0.54 -1.46
N SER A 111 19.45 -0.24 -1.35
CA SER A 111 19.62 -1.46 -2.14
C SER A 111 18.58 -2.50 -1.73
N LEU A 112 18.22 -3.42 -2.64
CA LEU A 112 17.26 -4.47 -2.28
C LEU A 112 17.77 -5.34 -1.11
N GLU A 113 19.08 -5.55 -1.03
CA GLU A 113 19.72 -6.28 0.06
C GLU A 113 19.42 -5.70 1.44
N GLN A 114 19.42 -4.37 1.56
CA GLN A 114 19.11 -3.71 2.83
C GLN A 114 17.70 -4.03 3.31
N TYR A 115 16.71 -4.15 2.42
CA TYR A 115 15.37 -4.58 2.79
C TYR A 115 15.35 -6.03 3.28
N PHE A 116 16.02 -6.93 2.56
CA PHE A 116 16.06 -8.36 2.91
C PHE A 116 16.73 -8.60 4.26
N ASN A 117 17.80 -7.88 4.56
CA ASN A 117 18.51 -7.98 5.84
C ASN A 117 17.62 -7.67 7.06
N LEU A 118 16.51 -6.92 6.89
CA LEU A 118 15.58 -6.61 7.97
C LEU A 118 14.71 -7.79 8.41
N PHE A 119 14.47 -8.76 7.52
CA PHE A 119 13.54 -9.86 7.79
C PHE A 119 14.13 -11.25 7.55
N ASP A 120 15.32 -11.36 6.95
CA ASP A 120 15.87 -12.63 6.45
C ASP A 120 15.94 -13.71 7.53
N VAL A 121 16.46 -13.36 8.71
CA VAL A 121 16.61 -14.29 9.84
C VAL A 121 15.24 -14.81 10.31
N ASP A 122 14.26 -13.92 10.43
CA ASP A 122 12.93 -14.28 10.92
C ASP A 122 12.13 -15.04 9.87
N ALA A 123 12.27 -14.69 8.59
CA ALA A 123 11.69 -15.44 7.48
C ALA A 123 12.21 -16.87 7.44
N HIS A 124 13.52 -17.10 7.63
CA HIS A 124 14.09 -18.45 7.70
C HIS A 124 13.54 -19.24 8.90
N ARG A 125 13.46 -18.62 10.08
CA ARG A 125 12.92 -19.25 11.29
C ARG A 125 11.45 -19.64 11.13
N ALA A 126 10.66 -18.81 10.45
CA ALA A 126 9.25 -19.03 10.20
C ALA A 126 8.97 -19.80 8.89
N ASN A 127 10.01 -20.26 8.18
CA ASN A 127 9.92 -20.97 6.90
C ASN A 127 9.11 -20.21 5.83
N ILE A 128 9.30 -18.90 5.76
CA ILE A 128 8.63 -18.00 4.82
C ILE A 128 9.47 -17.88 3.55
N THR A 129 9.13 -18.65 2.52
CA THR A 129 9.86 -18.63 1.25
C THR A 129 9.29 -17.66 0.23
N ASN A 130 8.03 -17.22 0.38
CA ASN A 130 7.37 -16.40 -0.63
C ASN A 130 7.65 -14.92 -0.40
N VAL A 131 8.04 -14.20 -1.45
CA VAL A 131 8.25 -12.75 -1.40
C VAL A 131 7.48 -12.10 -2.54
N TYR A 132 6.77 -11.02 -2.22
CA TYR A 132 6.18 -10.12 -3.21
C TYR A 132 7.01 -8.85 -3.28
N ILE A 133 7.49 -8.48 -4.46
CA ILE A 133 8.22 -7.23 -4.67
C ILE A 133 7.35 -6.30 -5.52
N ASN A 134 7.12 -5.10 -5.02
CA ASN A 134 6.48 -4.02 -5.76
C ASN A 134 7.50 -2.88 -5.92
N SER A 135 7.85 -2.59 -7.17
CA SER A 135 8.83 -1.58 -7.56
C SER A 135 8.46 -0.99 -8.91
N GLU A 136 8.65 0.31 -9.09
CA GLU A 136 8.64 0.93 -10.42
C GLU A 136 9.95 0.75 -11.20
N ASP A 137 11.04 0.39 -10.52
CA ASP A 137 12.37 0.19 -11.13
C ASP A 137 12.56 -1.29 -11.47
N GLU A 138 12.66 -1.60 -12.77
CA GLU A 138 12.88 -2.95 -13.28
C GLU A 138 14.22 -3.56 -12.81
N ASN A 139 15.23 -2.73 -12.52
CA ASN A 139 16.53 -3.21 -12.06
C ASN A 139 16.46 -3.88 -10.69
N VAL A 140 15.42 -3.58 -9.89
CA VAL A 140 15.17 -4.26 -8.61
C VAL A 140 14.98 -5.76 -8.80
N PHE A 141 14.38 -6.20 -9.91
CA PHE A 141 14.21 -7.64 -10.18
C PHE A 141 15.53 -8.32 -10.57
N ASN A 142 16.46 -7.59 -11.19
CA ASN A 142 17.81 -8.08 -11.44
C ASN A 142 18.60 -8.21 -10.12
N GLU A 143 18.48 -7.23 -9.23
CA GLU A 143 19.04 -7.32 -7.87
C GLU A 143 18.46 -8.50 -7.10
N PHE A 144 17.14 -8.73 -7.19
CA PHE A 144 16.51 -9.89 -6.57
C PHE A 144 17.13 -11.19 -7.06
N ASN A 145 17.32 -11.34 -8.38
CA ASN A 145 17.93 -12.54 -8.96
C ASN A 145 19.36 -12.76 -8.45
N GLN A 146 20.15 -11.70 -8.30
CA GLN A 146 21.51 -11.78 -7.75
C GLN A 146 21.50 -12.12 -6.26
N LEU A 147 20.69 -11.42 -5.47
CA LEU A 147 20.55 -11.65 -4.04
C LEU A 147 20.07 -13.07 -3.75
N ASN A 148 19.07 -13.55 -4.48
CA ASN A 148 18.51 -14.88 -4.26
C ASN A 148 19.49 -15.99 -4.65
N LYS A 149 20.37 -15.77 -5.65
CA LYS A 149 21.48 -16.68 -5.95
C LYS A 149 22.42 -16.81 -4.74
N ASN A 150 22.77 -15.71 -4.09
CA ASN A 150 23.61 -15.72 -2.88
C ASN A 150 22.94 -16.45 -1.70
N LYS A 151 21.61 -16.58 -1.74
CA LYS A 151 20.80 -17.32 -0.76
C LYS A 151 20.38 -18.70 -1.25
N ASN A 152 21.10 -19.29 -2.21
CA ASN A 152 20.82 -20.62 -2.77
C ASN A 152 19.38 -20.80 -3.28
N GLY A 153 18.76 -19.73 -3.78
CA GLY A 153 17.40 -19.75 -4.30
C GLY A 153 16.32 -19.93 -3.23
N TYR A 154 16.59 -19.59 -1.97
CA TYR A 154 15.64 -19.76 -0.86
C TYR A 154 14.27 -19.10 -1.12
N TYR A 155 14.27 -17.89 -1.69
CA TYR A 155 13.05 -17.13 -1.92
C TYR A 155 12.39 -17.45 -3.26
N LYS A 156 11.06 -17.49 -3.25
CA LYS A 156 10.19 -17.61 -4.41
C LYS A 156 9.49 -16.27 -4.63
N LEU A 157 9.81 -15.62 -5.75
CA LEU A 157 9.15 -14.38 -6.13
C LEU A 157 7.71 -14.66 -6.57
N MET A 158 6.76 -13.97 -5.96
CA MET A 158 5.37 -13.92 -6.40
C MET A 158 5.23 -12.81 -7.43
N SER A 159 4.79 -13.15 -8.64
CA SER A 159 4.37 -12.17 -9.65
C SER A 159 2.85 -11.95 -9.56
N ILE A 160 2.40 -10.74 -9.94
CA ILE A 160 0.99 -10.34 -10.16
C ILE A 160 0.92 -9.68 -11.53
#